data_AF-A0A091C2I3-F1
#
_entry.id   AF-A0A091C2I3-F1
#
_cell.length_a   1.000
_cell.length_b   1.000
_cell.length_c   1.000
_cell.angle_alpha   90.00
_cell.angle_beta   90.00
_cell.angle_gamma   90.00
#
_symmetry.space_group_name_H-M   'P 1'
#
loop_
_entity.id
_entity.type
_entity.pdbx_description
1 polymer ?
#
loop_
_entity_poly.entity_id
_entity_poly.type
_entity_poly.pdbx_seq_one_letter_code
_entity_poly.pdbx_strand_id
1 'polypeptide(L)' 'MAEHASDYGFILRYPRGKEEVTHINYEPWHFRYVGQENAEYMEKYDLTLEEFLDQLNEK' A
#
# COMPACT_ATOMS: atom_id res chain seq x y z
N MET A 1 10.89 -1.66 -9.70
CA MET A 1 11.22 -0.94 -8.44
C MET A 1 10.07 -1.09 -7.43
N ALA A 2 8.81 -0.87 -7.84
CA ALA A 2 7.65 -1.20 -7.00
C ALA A 2 7.52 -2.72 -6.72
N GLU A 3 7.78 -3.58 -7.73
CA GLU A 3 7.67 -5.06 -7.63
C GLU A 3 8.61 -5.74 -6.61
N HIS A 4 9.53 -5.00 -6.00
CA HIS A 4 10.39 -5.51 -4.92
C HIS A 4 10.30 -4.66 -3.65
N ALA A 5 9.47 -3.61 -3.64
CA ALA A 5 9.36 -2.74 -2.47
C ALA A 5 8.77 -3.51 -1.27
N SER A 6 7.81 -4.39 -1.54
CA SER A 6 7.15 -5.28 -0.58
C SER A 6 8.13 -6.22 0.12
N ASP A 7 9.09 -6.78 -0.63
CA ASP A 7 10.18 -7.64 -0.11
C ASP A 7 10.99 -6.95 0.99
N TYR A 8 11.04 -5.61 1.00
CA TYR A 8 11.75 -4.80 1.99
C TYR A 8 10.80 -4.08 2.96
N GLY A 9 9.50 -4.41 2.96
CA GLY A 9 8.50 -3.83 3.87
C GLY A 9 7.98 -2.46 3.45
N PHE A 10 8.14 -2.07 2.18
CA PHE A 10 7.65 -0.84 1.61
C PHE A 10 6.48 -1.08 0.66
N ILE A 11 5.53 -0.14 0.66
CA ILE A 11 4.44 -0.09 -0.32
C ILE A 11 4.50 1.21 -1.10
N LEU A 12 3.99 1.20 -2.32
CA LEU A 12 3.65 2.44 -3.02
C LEU A 12 2.44 3.07 -2.32
N ARG A 13 2.64 4.23 -1.71
CA ARG A 13 1.62 4.81 -0.82
C ARG A 13 0.41 5.34 -1.59
N TYR A 14 0.64 5.86 -2.78
CA TYR A 14 -0.37 6.47 -3.66
C TYR A 14 -0.30 5.84 -5.05
N PRO A 15 -0.87 4.64 -5.23
CA PRO A 15 -0.92 3.96 -6.52
C PRO A 15 -1.95 4.61 -7.46
N ARG A 16 -1.74 4.41 -8.76
CA ARG A 16 -2.60 4.95 -9.81
C ARG A 16 -3.96 4.25 -9.78
N GLY A 17 -5.05 4.99 -9.88
CA GLY A 17 -6.41 4.43 -9.85
C GLY A 17 -7.00 4.22 -8.46
N LYS A 18 -6.28 4.62 -7.39
CA LYS A 18 -6.77 4.60 -6.00
C LYS A 18 -6.86 6.02 -5.41
N GLU A 19 -6.96 7.04 -6.26
CA GLU A 19 -7.09 8.45 -5.85
C GLU A 19 -8.39 8.69 -5.07
N GLU A 20 -9.47 7.96 -5.39
CA GLU A 20 -10.74 8.05 -4.66
C GLU A 20 -10.65 7.54 -3.22
N VAL A 21 -9.75 6.57 -2.98
CA VAL A 21 -9.54 5.95 -1.65
C VAL A 21 -8.51 6.73 -0.84
N THR A 22 -7.38 7.08 -1.45
CA THR A 22 -6.26 7.74 -0.76
C THR A 22 -6.44 9.26 -0.68
N HIS A 23 -7.36 9.83 -1.46
CA HIS A 23 -7.57 11.27 -1.66
C HIS A 23 -6.32 12.03 -2.14
N ILE A 24 -5.32 11.32 -2.64
CA ILE A 24 -4.06 11.86 -3.15
C ILE A 24 -3.85 11.32 -4.57
N ASN A 25 -3.31 12.17 -5.44
CA ASN A 25 -2.99 11.78 -6.81
C ASN A 25 -1.87 10.72 -6.83
N TYR A 26 -1.77 9.98 -7.93
CA TYR A 26 -0.68 9.03 -8.15
C TYR A 26 0.72 9.66 -7.91
N GLU A 27 1.46 9.11 -6.96
CA GLU A 27 2.85 9.53 -6.65
C GLU A 27 3.80 8.33 -6.74
N PRO A 28 4.40 8.04 -7.90
CA PRO A 28 5.29 6.87 -8.09
C PRO A 28 6.57 6.88 -7.23
N TRP A 29 6.91 8.02 -6.62
CA TRP A 29 8.08 8.18 -5.77
C TRP A 29 7.78 8.02 -4.27
N HIS A 30 6.50 7.96 -3.87
CA HIS A 30 6.13 7.97 -2.46
C HIS A 30 5.98 6.55 -1.92
N PHE A 31 7.00 6.11 -1.18
CA PHE A 31 6.99 4.81 -0.52
C PHE A 31 6.75 4.95 0.97
N ARG A 32 5.95 4.04 1.53
CA ARG A 32 5.65 3.98 2.95
C ARG A 32 6.15 2.66 3.53
N TYR A 33 6.93 2.72 4.59
CA TYR A 33 7.31 1.52 5.34
C TYR A 33 6.15 1.07 6.25
N VAL A 34 5.75 -0.19 6.10
CA VAL A 34 4.67 -0.85 6.86
C VAL A 34 5.10 -2.18 7.48
N GLY A 35 6.34 -2.61 7.25
CA GLY A 35 6.86 -3.92 7.65
C GLY A 35 6.66 -4.98 6.57
N GLN A 36 7.55 -5.98 6.53
CA GLN A 36 7.61 -6.97 5.45
C GLN A 36 6.29 -7.76 5.28
N GLU A 37 5.82 -8.40 6.35
CA GLU A 37 4.60 -9.23 6.29
C GLU A 37 3.36 -8.43 5.83
N ASN A 38 3.24 -7.18 6.28
CA ASN A 38 2.13 -6.31 5.89
C ASN A 38 2.28 -5.86 4.44
N ALA A 39 3.48 -5.50 4.00
CA ALA A 39 3.71 -5.04 2.64
C ALA A 39 3.47 -6.16 1.62
N GLU A 40 3.92 -7.38 1.91
CA GLU A 40 3.64 -8.58 1.11
C GLU A 40 2.13 -8.88 1.04
N TYR A 41 1.41 -8.76 2.17
CA TYR A 41 -0.05 -8.92 2.20
C TYR A 41 -0.74 -7.86 1.33
N MET A 42 -0.38 -6.58 1.52
CA MET A 42 -0.98 -5.48 0.80
C MET A 42 -0.73 -5.56 -0.71
N GLU A 43 0.48 -5.95 -1.14
CA GLU A 43 0.77 -6.16 -2.56
C GLU A 43 -0.02 -7.34 -3.14
N LYS A 44 -0.10 -8.46 -2.42
CA LYS A 44 -0.83 -9.65 -2.86
C LYS A 44 -2.32 -9.39 -3.10
N TYR A 45 -2.92 -8.50 -2.34
CA TYR A 45 -4.35 -8.17 -2.42
C TYR A 45 -4.65 -6.81 -3.08
N ASP A 46 -3.64 -6.14 -3.64
CA ASP A 46 -3.75 -4.81 -4.29
C ASP A 46 -4.45 -3.76 -3.40
N LEU A 47 -4.00 -3.68 -2.13
CA LEU A 47 -4.59 -2.82 -1.10
C LEU A 47 -3.80 -1.54 -0.89
N THR A 48 -4.53 -0.44 -0.68
CA THR A 48 -3.98 0.78 -0.08
C THR A 48 -3.86 0.66 1.43
N LEU A 49 -3.15 1.60 2.06
CA LEU A 49 -3.01 1.61 3.51
C LEU A 49 -4.37 1.79 4.21
N GLU A 50 -5.26 2.59 3.63
CA GLU A 50 -6.62 2.80 4.09
C GLU A 50 -7.41 1.48 4.06
N GLU A 51 -7.43 0.79 2.93
CA GLU A 51 -8.14 -0.49 2.77
C GLU A 51 -7.59 -1.57 3.72
N PHE A 52 -6.27 -1.56 3.94
CA PHE A 52 -5.62 -2.48 4.87
C PHE A 52 -6.00 -2.19 6.34
N LEU A 53 -6.05 -0.92 6.73
CA LEU A 53 -6.44 -0.52 8.09
C LEU A 53 -7.92 -0.79 8.37
N ASP A 54 -8.80 -0.59 7.39
CA ASP A 54 -10.21 -0.91 7.51
C ASP A 54 -10.42 -2.40 7.77
N GLN A 55 -9.73 -3.28 7.03
CA GLN A 55 -9.77 -4.74 7.26
C GLN A 55 -9.25 -5.15 8.64
N LEU A 56 -8.31 -4.41 9.22
CA LEU A 56 -7.80 -4.67 10.57
C LEU A 56 -8.79 -4.23 11.65
N ASN A 57 -9.49 -3.12 11.44
CA ASN A 57 -10.45 -2.57 12.39
C ASN A 57 -11.79 -3.33 12.41
N GLU A 58 -12.09 -4.10 11.37
CA GLU A 58 -13.28 -4.97 11.32
C GLU A 58 -13.11 -6.30 12.08
N LYS A 59 -11.95 -6.53 12.74
CA LYS A 59 -11.67 -7.69 13.61
C LYS A 59 -11.66 -7.31 15.08
#